data_AF-A0A2E1WG64-F1
#
_entry.id   AF-A0A2E1WG64-F1
#
_cell.length_a   1.000
_cell.length_b   1.000
_cell.length_c   1.000
_cell.angle_alpha   90.00
_cell.angle_beta   90.00
_cell.angle_gamma   90.00
#
_symmetry.space_group_name_H-M   'P 1'
#
loop_
_entity.id
_entity.type
_entity.pdbx_description
1 polymer ?
#
loop_
_entity_poly.entity_id
_entity_poly.type
_entity_poly.pdbx_seq_one_letter_code
_entity_poly.pdbx_strand_id
1 'polypeptide(L)' 'MEMKNLNMYQRLRDFDVPAVVLDEIFSNKEDLAILKKAWQDLSTEEMNHDEVAKSIARVILEELGEDFIQSLSDTSEK' A
#
# COMPACT_ATOMS: atom_id res chain seq x y z
N MET A 1 2.96 -8.38 13.78
CA MET A 1 2.61 -7.04 13.25
C MET A 1 1.67 -6.33 14.23
N GLU A 2 1.75 -5.01 14.33
CA GLU A 2 0.79 -4.22 15.12
C GLU A 2 -0.60 -4.21 14.45
N MET A 3 -1.70 -4.09 15.22
CA MET A 3 -3.06 -4.03 14.66
C MET A 3 -3.24 -2.93 13.60
N LYS A 4 -2.57 -1.79 13.78
CA LYS A 4 -2.60 -0.68 12.82
C LYS A 4 -1.96 -1.07 11.47
N ASN A 5 -0.86 -1.83 11.52
CA ASN A 5 -0.15 -2.29 10.32
C ASN A 5 -1.01 -3.28 9.53
N LEU A 6 -1.69 -4.19 10.21
CA LEU A 6 -2.59 -5.15 9.56
C LEU A 6 -3.80 -4.47 8.90
N ASN A 7 -4.30 -3.37 9.49
CA ASN A 7 -5.39 -2.60 8.89
C ASN A 7 -4.93 -1.88 7.61
N MET A 8 -3.77 -1.23 7.64
CA MET A 8 -3.18 -0.57 6.46
C MET A 8 -2.88 -1.58 5.35
N TYR A 9 -2.28 -2.72 5.70
CA TYR A 9 -1.96 -3.78 4.74
C TYR A 9 -3.21 -4.28 4.00
N GLN A 10 -4.29 -4.58 4.74
CA GLN A 10 -5.53 -5.04 4.12
C GLN A 10 -6.15 -3.96 3.23
N ARG A 11 -6.20 -2.70 3.69
CA ARG A 11 -6.75 -1.60 2.89
C ARG A 11 -5.95 -1.39 1.60
N LEU A 12 -4.62 -1.34 1.66
CA LEU A 12 -3.79 -1.17 0.47
C LEU A 12 -3.97 -2.33 -0.52
N ARG A 13 -4.08 -3.57 0.00
CA ARG A 13 -4.37 -4.73 -0.83
C ARG A 13 -5.75 -4.66 -1.49
N ASP A 14 -6.74 -4.11 -0.80
CA ASP A 14 -8.08 -3.86 -1.37
C ASP A 14 -8.07 -2.77 -2.47
N PHE A 15 -7.00 -1.99 -2.58
CA PHE A 15 -6.76 -0.99 -3.65
C PHE A 15 -5.74 -1.46 -4.70
N ASP A 16 -5.74 -2.74 -5.04
CA ASP A 16 -4.91 -3.35 -6.10
C ASP A 16 -3.39 -3.30 -5.87
N VAL A 17 -2.92 -3.01 -4.64
CA VAL A 17 -1.49 -3.13 -4.33
C VAL A 17 -1.13 -4.62 -4.15
N PRO A 18 -0.18 -5.17 -4.92
CA PRO A 18 0.22 -6.57 -4.79
C PRO A 18 0.76 -6.89 -3.40
N ALA A 19 0.41 -8.09 -2.90
CA ALA A 19 0.89 -8.56 -1.59
C ALA A 19 2.42 -8.59 -1.50
N VAL A 20 3.12 -8.91 -2.60
CA VAL A 20 4.59 -8.91 -2.66
C VAL A 20 5.20 -7.52 -2.41
N VAL A 21 4.57 -6.47 -2.93
CA VAL A 21 4.99 -5.07 -2.71
C VAL A 21 4.77 -4.69 -1.25
N LEU A 22 3.61 -5.06 -0.71
CA LEU A 22 3.29 -4.81 0.70
C LEU A 22 4.24 -5.57 1.63
N ASP A 23 4.56 -6.83 1.33
CA ASP A 23 5.48 -7.61 2.13
C ASP A 23 6.88 -6.99 2.14
N GLU A 24 7.38 -6.49 1.00
CA GLU A 24 8.65 -5.75 0.92
C GLU A 24 8.62 -4.46 1.77
N ILE A 25 7.58 -3.63 1.61
CA ILE A 25 7.42 -2.37 2.35
C ILE A 25 7.32 -2.63 3.86
N PHE A 26 6.57 -3.65 4.27
CA PHE A 26 6.36 -3.96 5.69
C PHE A 26 7.53 -4.74 6.31
N SER A 27 8.35 -5.39 5.49
CA SER A 27 9.60 -6.05 5.91
C SER A 27 10.72 -5.02 6.11
N ASN A 28 10.73 -3.92 5.36
CA ASN A 28 11.66 -2.81 5.53
C ASN A 28 11.15 -1.77 6.55
N LYS A 29 11.93 -1.53 7.61
CA LYS A 29 11.56 -0.55 8.65
C LYS A 29 11.53 0.89 8.13
N GLU A 30 12.38 1.21 7.15
CA GLU A 30 12.48 2.56 6.59
C GLU A 30 11.26 2.87 5.71
N ASP A 31 10.93 1.96 4.79
CA ASP A 31 9.74 2.06 3.93
C ASP A 31 8.45 2.03 4.75
N LEU A 32 8.36 1.15 5.76
CA LEU A 32 7.24 1.11 6.69
C LEU A 32 7.07 2.43 7.45
N ALA A 33 8.17 3.09 7.84
CA ALA A 33 8.11 4.39 8.51
C ALA A 33 7.62 5.49 7.57
N ILE A 34 8.05 5.48 6.31
CA ILE A 34 7.57 6.40 5.27
C ILE A 34 6.07 6.19 5.02
N LEU A 35 5.64 4.94 4.85
CA LEU A 35 4.24 4.57 4.66
C LEU A 35 3.38 5.04 5.84
N LYS A 36 3.81 4.76 7.07
CA LYS A 36 3.11 5.20 8.29
C LYS A 36 3.01 6.71 8.37
N LYS A 37 4.08 7.43 8.01
CA LYS A 37 4.11 8.88 8.00
C LYS A 37 3.13 9.44 6.95
N ALA A 38 3.21 8.97 5.71
CA ALA A 38 2.29 9.35 4.65
C ALA A 38 0.83 9.07 5.03
N TRP A 39 0.55 7.93 5.64
CA TRP A 39 -0.76 7.59 6.18
C TRP A 39 -1.23 8.58 7.24
N GLN A 40 -0.35 8.96 8.17
CA GLN A 40 -0.71 9.88 9.24
C GLN A 40 -0.86 11.33 8.74
N ASP A 41 -0.03 11.76 7.77
CA ASP A 41 -0.13 13.05 7.10
C ASP A 41 -1.43 13.18 6.29
N LEU A 42 -1.84 12.12 5.60
CA LEU A 42 -3.09 12.09 4.82
C LEU A 42 -4.33 11.86 5.69
N SER A 43 -4.20 11.16 6.82
CA SER A 43 -5.26 10.94 7.80
C SER A 43 -5.51 12.21 8.63
N THR A 44 -5.97 13.26 7.95
CA THR A 44 -6.52 14.47 8.56
C THR A 44 -7.92 14.20 9.12
N GLU A 45 -8.39 15.01 10.09
CA GLU A 45 -9.67 14.78 10.79
C GLU A 45 -10.91 14.72 9.86
N GLU A 46 -10.80 15.20 8.62
CA GLU A 46 -11.89 15.19 7.63
C GLU A 46 -11.80 14.05 6.60
N MET A 47 -10.72 13.26 6.58
CA MET A 47 -10.47 12.30 5.51
C MET A 47 -10.74 10.85 5.95
N ASN A 48 -11.65 10.17 5.26
CA ASN A 48 -11.95 8.77 5.51
C ASN A 48 -10.72 7.90 5.23
N HIS A 49 -10.48 6.89 6.09
CA HIS A 49 -9.37 5.96 5.96
C HIS A 49 -9.30 5.23 4.61
N ASP A 50 -10.43 5.11 3.89
CA ASP A 50 -10.48 4.55 2.54
C ASP A 50 -9.88 5.49 1.48
N GLU A 51 -10.13 6.79 1.58
CA GLU A 51 -9.54 7.79 0.68
C GLU A 51 -8.03 7.89 0.89
N VAL A 52 -7.58 7.82 2.15
CA VAL A 52 -6.14 7.78 2.50
C VAL A 52 -5.48 6.56 1.87
N ALA A 53 -6.08 5.38 2.06
CA ALA A 53 -5.56 4.14 1.51
C ALA A 53 -5.49 4.17 -0.03
N LYS A 54 -6.52 4.69 -0.69
CA LYS A 54 -6.57 4.85 -2.14
C LYS A 54 -5.47 5.78 -2.66
N SER A 55 -5.25 6.91 -1.99
CA SER A 55 -4.21 7.87 -2.38
C SER A 55 -2.81 7.26 -2.25
N ILE A 56 -2.56 6.54 -1.16
CA ILE A 56 -1.26 5.89 -0.92
C ILE A 56 -1.04 4.73 -1.89
N ALA A 57 -2.05 3.89 -2.09
CA ALA A 57 -1.99 2.81 -3.07
C ALA A 57 -1.65 3.34 -4.46
N ARG A 58 -2.33 4.42 -4.88
CA ARG A 58 -2.04 5.07 -6.16
C ARG A 58 -0.58 5.54 -6.27
N VAL A 59 -0.05 6.21 -5.25
CA VAL A 59 1.35 6.67 -5.26
C VAL A 59 2.32 5.48 -5.36
N ILE A 60 2.07 4.41 -4.61
CA ILE A 60 2.90 3.19 -4.66
C ILE A 60 2.87 2.59 -6.07
N LEU A 61 1.69 2.49 -6.68
CA LEU A 61 1.51 1.94 -8.02
C LEU A 61 2.15 2.84 -9.10
N GLU A 62 2.05 4.17 -8.97
CA GLU A 62 2.71 5.14 -9.87
C GLU A 62 4.24 5.07 -9.76
N GLU A 63 4.79 4.93 -8.55
CA GLU A 63 6.24 4.80 -8.31
C GLU A 63 6.80 3.47 -8.82
N LEU A 64 6.05 2.38 -8.67
CA LEU A 64 6.47 1.05 -9.15
C LEU A 64 6.26 0.88 -10.67
N GLY A 65 5.35 1.67 -11.25
CA GLY A 65 4.92 1.58 -12.64
C GLY A 65 3.89 0.49 -12.88
N GLU A 66 2.83 0.83 -13.61
CA GLU A 66 1.75 -0.11 -13.97
C GLU A 66 2.27 -1.38 -14.67
N ASP A 67 3.34 -1.28 -15.46
CA ASP A 67 4.02 -2.42 -16.09
C ASP A 67 4.56 -3.45 -15.09
N PHE A 68 5.11 -3.01 -13.95
CA PHE A 68 5.59 -3.90 -12.90
C PHE A 68 4.44 -4.65 -12.24
N ILE A 69 3.33 -3.95 -12.02
CA ILE A 69 2.12 -4.49 -11.38
C ILE A 69 1.38 -5.46 -12.30
N GLN A 70 1.29 -5.16 -13.60
CA GLN A 70 0.76 -6.09 -14.60
C GLN A 70 1.59 -7.36 -14.69
N SER A 71 2.93 -7.25 -14.70
CA SER A 71 3.83 -8.41 -14.70
C SER A 71 3.61 -9.34 -13.49
N LEU A 72 3.34 -8.77 -12.31
CA LEU A 72 3.01 -9.55 -11.11
C LEU A 72 1.61 -10.18 -11.17
N SER A 73 0.65 -9.52 -11.81
CA SER A 73 -0.74 -9.98 -11.93
C SER A 73 -0.91 -11.08 -12.99
N ASP A 74 -0.14 -11.02 -14.08
CA ASP A 74 -0.12 -12.02 -15.16
C ASP A 74 0.39 -13.39 -14.70
N THR A 75 0.94 -13.50 -13.49
CA THR A 75 1.45 -14.78 -12.95
C THR A 75 0.34 -15.68 -12.40
N SER A 76 -0.95 -15.29 -12.45
CA SER A 76 -2.07 -16.10 -11.95
C SER A 76 -2.77 -17.02 -12.95
N GLU A 77 -2.33 -17.08 -14.21
CA GLU A 77 -2.90 -18.02 -15.20
C GLU A 77 -1.89 -19.08 -15.65
N LYS A 78 -1.85 -20.21 -14.94
CA LYS A 78 -1.59 -21.55 -15.53
C LYS A 78 -2.28 -22.66 -14.75
#